data_AF-A0A552DLT5-F1
#
_entry.id   AF-A0A552DLT5-F1
#
_cell.length_a   1.000
_cell.length_b   1.000
_cell.length_c   1.000
_cell.angle_alpha   90.00
_cell.angle_beta   90.00
_cell.angle_gamma   90.00
#
_symmetry.space_group_name_H-M   'P 1'
#
loop_
_entity.id
_entity.type
_entity.pdbx_description
1 polymer ?
#
loop_
_entity_poly.entity_id
_entity_poly.type
_entity_poly.pdbx_seq_one_letter_code
_entity_poly.pdbx_strand_id
1 'polypeptide(L)'
;MSEIPLCSVTISSQLPLDEIDSLETSLLINSIKAQKFPSRVLGADDVAFVATVVGGLAATANLIEYSIKFAKTINNWRRELRLKGIEPKGRLEHPQRPPLDIGKATDEEIVEWLSRK
;
A
#
# COMPACT_ATOMS: atom_id res chain seq x y z
N MET A 1 5.43 17.11 -13.86
CA MET A 1 4.64 15.86 -13.89
C MET A 1 3.65 15.95 -12.75
N SER A 2 2.38 15.62 -12.96
CA SER A 2 1.40 15.60 -11.87
C SER A 2 1.57 14.30 -11.09
N GLU A 3 1.57 14.41 -9.77
CA GLU A 3 1.62 13.29 -8.84
C GLU A 3 0.26 13.27 -8.15
N ILE A 4 -0.46 12.14 -8.25
CA ILE A 4 -1.78 12.00 -7.64
C ILE A 4 -1.65 11.00 -6.48
N PRO A 5 -1.85 11.44 -5.22
CA PRO A 5 -1.80 10.53 -4.08
C PRO A 5 -2.99 9.56 -4.15
N LEU A 6 -2.72 8.27 -4.03
CA LEU A 6 -3.72 7.20 -4.07
C LEU A 6 -4.23 6.90 -2.65
N CYS A 7 -3.31 6.49 -1.77
CA CYS A 7 -3.55 6.24 -0.36
C CYS A 7 -2.20 6.20 0.37
N SER A 8 -2.25 6.16 1.69
CA SER A 8 -1.07 5.86 2.51
C SER A 8 -1.17 4.43 3.03
N VAL A 9 -0.04 3.73 3.15
CA VAL A 9 0.06 2.41 3.73
C VAL A 9 1.08 2.45 4.85
N THR A 10 0.62 2.24 6.07
CA THR A 10 1.52 2.12 7.21
C THR A 10 1.86 0.66 7.44
N ILE A 11 3.14 0.33 7.48
CA ILE A 11 3.65 -1.01 7.71
C ILE A 11 4.41 -1.02 9.02
N SER A 12 4.15 -2.04 9.83
CA SER A 12 4.82 -2.17 11.11
C SER A 12 6.32 -2.42 10.93
N SER A 13 7.13 -1.70 11.70
CA SER A 13 8.57 -1.90 11.83
C SER A 13 8.98 -3.29 12.35
N GLN A 14 8.01 -4.07 12.82
CA GLN A 14 8.23 -5.47 13.22
C GLN A 14 8.45 -6.40 12.01
N LEU A 15 8.17 -5.94 10.78
CA LEU A 15 8.47 -6.70 9.58
C LEU A 15 9.95 -6.52 9.17
N PRO A 16 10.60 -7.56 8.64
CA PRO A 16 11.97 -7.43 8.15
C PRO A 16 12.09 -6.35 7.07
N LEU A 17 13.16 -5.56 7.11
CA LEU A 17 13.41 -4.46 6.17
C LEU A 17 13.43 -4.96 4.71
N ASP A 18 13.99 -6.15 4.45
CA ASP A 18 14.00 -6.76 3.11
C ASP A 18 12.59 -6.96 2.53
N GLU A 19 11.59 -7.27 3.37
CA GLU A 19 10.21 -7.42 2.92
C GLU A 19 9.55 -6.07 2.62
N ILE A 20 9.93 -5.04 3.37
CA ILE A 20 9.49 -3.66 3.19
C ILE A 20 10.07 -3.09 1.87
N ASP A 21 11.34 -3.37 1.59
CA ASP A 21 12.02 -2.98 0.33
C ASP A 21 11.51 -3.77 -0.88
N SER A 22 11.19 -5.05 -0.71
CA SER A 22 10.55 -5.88 -1.76
C SER A 22 9.19 -5.31 -2.17
N LEU A 23 8.39 -4.84 -1.20
CA LEU A 23 7.12 -4.18 -1.49
C LEU A 23 7.32 -2.87 -2.24
N GLU A 24 8.25 -2.01 -1.80
CA GLU A 24 8.55 -0.75 -2.48
C GLU A 24 8.96 -0.98 -3.94
N THR A 25 9.83 -1.97 -4.18
CA THR A 25 10.26 -2.36 -5.53
C THR A 25 9.07 -2.84 -6.37
N SER A 26 8.19 -3.66 -5.79
CA SER A 26 6.99 -4.16 -6.45
C SER A 26 6.00 -3.06 -6.80
N LEU A 27 5.88 -2.03 -5.96
CA LEU A 27 5.06 -0.84 -6.25
C LEU A 27 5.67 -0.01 -7.38
N LEU A 28 6.99 0.21 -7.35
CA LEU A 28 7.70 0.98 -8.36
C LEU A 28 7.58 0.34 -9.75
N ILE A 29 7.71 -0.98 -9.86
CA ILE A 29 7.49 -1.75 -11.11
C ILE A 29 6.10 -1.48 -11.69
N ASN A 30 5.09 -1.28 -10.83
CA ASN A 30 3.72 -0.98 -11.23
C ASN A 30 3.47 0.53 -11.46
N SER A 31 4.53 1.34 -11.59
CA SER A 31 4.47 2.80 -11.74
C SER A 31 3.79 3.51 -10.57
N ILE A 32 3.85 2.91 -9.39
CA ILE A 32 3.33 3.48 -8.14
C ILE A 32 4.54 3.85 -7.28
N LYS A 33 4.78 5.15 -7.15
CA LYS A 33 5.88 5.66 -6.33
C LYS A 33 5.46 5.58 -4.87
N ALA A 34 6.24 4.88 -4.06
CA ALA A 34 6.05 4.83 -2.62
C ALA A 34 7.06 5.78 -1.98
N GLN A 35 6.59 6.76 -1.22
CA GLN A 35 7.48 7.64 -0.46
C GLN A 35 7.45 7.21 1.01
N LYS A 36 8.59 6.76 1.54
CA LYS A 36 8.76 6.35 2.93
C LYS A 36 8.78 7.57 3.85
N PHE A 37 8.03 7.48 4.94
CA PHE A 37 8.05 8.44 6.04
C PHE A 37 8.05 7.70 7.37
N PRO A 38 8.76 8.21 8.39
CA PRO A 38 8.65 7.67 9.73
C PRO A 38 7.22 7.87 10.25
N SER A 39 6.64 6.83 10.79
CA SER A 39 5.28 6.82 11.33
C SER A 39 5.25 6.17 12.70
N ARG A 40 4.29 6.55 13.55
CA ARG A 40 4.13 6.04 14.92
C ARG A 40 2.79 5.38 15.18
N VAL A 41 2.24 4.82 14.13
CA VAL A 41 0.82 4.53 14.01
C VAL A 41 0.46 3.12 14.53
N LEU A 42 1.33 2.14 14.33
CA LEU A 42 1.27 0.78 14.86
C LEU A 42 2.36 0.54 15.94
N GLY A 43 3.44 1.33 15.98
CA GLY A 43 4.62 1.20 16.84
C GLY A 43 5.58 2.40 16.73
N ALA A 44 6.67 2.44 17.51
CA ALA A 44 7.53 3.63 17.63
C ALA A 44 8.39 3.96 16.39
N ASP A 45 8.57 3.00 15.47
CA ASP A 45 9.50 3.06 14.33
C ASP A 45 8.88 2.65 12.99
N ASP A 46 7.54 2.69 12.87
CA ASP A 46 6.88 2.20 11.65
C ASP A 46 7.25 2.97 10.39
N VAL A 47 7.13 2.28 9.27
CA VAL A 47 7.34 2.85 7.95
C VAL A 47 5.98 3.09 7.31
N ALA A 48 5.61 4.36 7.13
CA ALA A 48 4.50 4.72 6.28
C ALA A 48 4.96 4.97 4.85
N PHE A 49 4.17 4.50 3.90
CA PHE A 49 4.35 4.72 2.49
C PHE A 49 3.21 5.58 1.97
N VAL A 50 3.51 6.70 1.31
CA VAL A 50 2.51 7.39 0.51
C VAL A 50 2.58 6.83 -0.92
N ALA A 51 1.56 6.08 -1.32
CA ALA A 51 1.44 5.54 -2.66
C ALA A 51 0.93 6.65 -3.59
N THR A 52 1.76 7.01 -4.57
CA THR A 52 1.50 8.11 -5.50
C THR A 52 1.58 7.60 -6.93
N VAL A 53 0.55 7.87 -7.71
CA VAL A 53 0.54 7.56 -9.14
C VAL A 53 1.29 8.66 -9.88
N VAL A 54 2.29 8.27 -10.66
CA VAL A 54 3.07 9.18 -11.50
C VAL A 54 2.41 9.25 -12.88
N GLY A 55 1.76 10.37 -13.21
CA GLY A 55 1.18 10.55 -14.54
C GLY A 55 0.47 11.90 -14.78
N GLY A 56 0.34 12.31 -16.04
CA GLY A 56 -0.37 13.53 -16.44
C GLY A 56 -1.89 13.43 -16.26
N LEU A 57 -2.66 14.36 -16.84
CA LEU A 57 -4.14 14.42 -16.75
C LEU A 57 -4.88 13.10 -17.08
N ALA A 58 -4.26 12.18 -17.84
CA ALA A 58 -4.80 10.85 -18.12
C ALA A 58 -4.77 9.88 -16.91
N ALA A 59 -3.89 10.11 -15.92
CA ALA A 59 -3.76 9.26 -14.73
C ALA A 59 -5.00 9.33 -13.83
N THR A 60 -5.70 10.46 -13.81
CA THR A 60 -6.98 10.63 -13.11
C THR A 60 -8.08 9.71 -13.66
N ALA A 61 -8.09 9.45 -14.97
CA ALA A 61 -9.06 8.54 -15.59
C ALA A 61 -8.74 7.06 -15.30
N ASN A 62 -7.45 6.73 -15.14
CA ASN A 62 -6.96 5.38 -14.84
C ASN A 62 -6.73 5.11 -13.35
N LEU A 63 -7.17 6.01 -12.45
CA LEU A 63 -7.02 5.84 -10.99
C LEU A 63 -7.56 4.49 -10.51
N ILE A 64 -8.66 4.01 -11.10
CA ILE A 64 -9.24 2.69 -10.79
C ILE A 64 -8.28 1.57 -11.19
N GLU A 65 -7.63 1.66 -12.36
CA GLU A 65 -6.65 0.66 -12.81
C GLU A 65 -5.42 0.63 -11.88
N TYR A 66 -4.92 1.80 -11.48
CA TYR A 66 -3.82 1.90 -10.51
C TYR A 66 -4.23 1.39 -9.12
N SER A 67 -5.44 1.66 -8.66
CA SER A 67 -6.00 1.08 -7.43
C SER A 67 -6.04 -0.45 -7.48
N ILE A 68 -6.45 -1.03 -8.61
CA ILE A 68 -6.47 -2.49 -8.79
C ILE A 68 -5.05 -3.06 -8.80
N LYS A 69 -4.09 -2.41 -9.48
CA LYS A 69 -2.67 -2.82 -9.46
C LYS A 69 -2.10 -2.75 -8.05
N PHE A 70 -2.35 -1.67 -7.34
CA PHE A 70 -1.94 -1.49 -5.95
C PHE A 70 -2.50 -2.59 -5.05
N ALA A 71 -3.81 -2.87 -5.15
CA ALA A 71 -4.47 -3.93 -4.40
C ALA A 71 -3.82 -5.30 -4.64
N LYS A 72 -3.56 -5.64 -5.91
CA LYS A 72 -2.90 -6.90 -6.29
C LYS A 72 -1.49 -6.99 -5.72
N THR A 73 -0.71 -5.92 -5.78
CA THR A 73 0.65 -5.89 -5.21
C THR A 73 0.63 -6.11 -3.71
N ILE A 74 -0.27 -5.44 -2.98
CA ILE A 74 -0.43 -5.62 -1.53
C ILE A 74 -0.87 -7.05 -1.21
N ASN A 75 -1.86 -7.60 -1.93
CA ASN A 75 -2.33 -8.97 -1.70
C ASN A 75 -1.25 -10.03 -1.97
N ASN A 76 -0.46 -9.85 -3.04
CA ASN A 76 0.66 -10.75 -3.33
C ASN A 76 1.72 -10.70 -2.23
N TRP A 77 2.15 -9.50 -1.83
CA TRP A 77 3.12 -9.32 -0.75
C TRP A 77 2.63 -9.95 0.57
N ARG A 78 1.37 -9.75 0.93
CA ARG A 78 0.75 -10.39 2.11
C ARG A 78 0.79 -11.91 2.02
N ARG A 79 0.56 -12.47 0.83
CA ARG A 79 0.63 -13.92 0.59
C ARG A 79 2.06 -14.42 0.73
N GLU A 80 3.04 -13.72 0.18
CA GLU A 80 4.47 -14.06 0.31
C GLU A 80 4.94 -14.04 1.76
N LEU A 81 4.54 -13.04 2.55
CA LEU A 81 4.81 -13.00 3.98
C LEU A 81 4.25 -14.21 4.72
N ARG A 82 2.98 -14.55 4.45
CA ARG A 82 2.34 -15.73 5.06
C ARG A 82 3.01 -17.04 4.68
N LEU A 83 3.50 -17.17 3.43
CA LEU A 83 4.27 -18.33 2.98
C LEU A 83 5.60 -18.47 3.74
N LYS A 84 6.18 -17.35 4.17
CA LYS A 84 7.38 -17.31 5.03
C LYS A 84 7.07 -17.48 6.52
N GLY A 85 5.80 -17.69 6.89
CA GLY A 85 5.36 -17.78 8.28
C GLY A 85 5.32 -16.43 9.02
N ILE A 86 5.37 -15.31 8.28
CA ILE A 86 5.34 -13.96 8.83
C ILE A 86 3.92 -13.41 8.69
N GLU A 87 3.37 -12.90 9.79
CA GLU A 87 2.06 -12.25 9.76
C GLU A 87 2.19 -10.82 9.19
N PRO A 88 1.47 -10.47 8.10
CA PRO A 88 1.49 -9.12 7.58
C PRO A 88 0.89 -8.16 8.60
N LYS A 89 1.66 -7.13 8.99
CA LYS A 89 1.21 -6.09 9.91
C LYS A 89 1.26 -4.73 9.24
N GLY A 90 0.09 -4.18 8.95
CA GLY A 90 -0.02 -2.86 8.33
C GLY A 90 -1.46 -2.38 8.24
N ARG A 91 -1.64 -1.15 7.77
CA ARG A 91 -2.96 -0.58 7.49
C ARG A 91 -2.94 0.34 6.28
N LEU A 92 -4.02 0.32 5.50
CA LEU A 92 -4.30 1.34 4.49
C LEU A 92 -4.96 2.54 5.17
N GLU A 93 -4.59 3.74 4.75
CA GLU A 93 -5.07 5.00 5.27
C GLU A 93 -5.41 5.95 4.13
N HIS A 94 -6.54 6.65 4.26
CA HIS A 94 -6.95 7.69 3.33
C HIS A 94 -7.73 8.76 4.11
N PRO A 95 -7.56 10.06 3.81
CA PRO A 95 -8.20 11.14 4.59
C PRO A 95 -9.73 11.03 4.71
N GLN A 96 -10.37 10.39 3.73
CA GLN A 96 -11.84 10.27 3.65
C GLN A 96 -12.37 8.86 3.93
N ARG A 97 -11.51 7.89 4.33
CA ARG A 97 -11.92 6.50 4.54
C ARG A 97 -11.45 5.99 5.90
N PRO A 98 -12.22 5.12 6.56
CA PRO A 98 -11.72 4.45 7.75
C PRO A 98 -10.48 3.63 7.40
N PRO A 99 -9.47 3.56 8.28
CA PRO A 99 -8.28 2.77 8.02
C PRO A 99 -8.64 1.29 7.89
N LEU A 100 -7.96 0.58 6.98
CA LEU A 100 -8.15 -0.86 6.77
C LEU A 100 -6.92 -1.63 7.20
N ASP A 101 -7.07 -2.55 8.15
CA ASP A 101 -6.00 -3.45 8.60
C ASP A 101 -5.71 -4.50 7.52
N ILE A 102 -4.53 -4.43 6.89
CA ILE A 102 -4.15 -5.37 5.83
C ILE A 102 -3.75 -6.75 6.39
N GLY A 103 -3.46 -6.87 7.68
CA GLY A 103 -3.23 -8.16 8.30
C GLY A 103 -4.49 -9.02 8.28
N LYS A 104 -5.64 -8.38 8.50
CA LYS A 104 -6.95 -9.03 8.70
C LYS A 104 -7.88 -8.99 7.48
N ALA A 105 -7.80 -7.95 6.66
CA ALA A 105 -8.70 -7.77 5.52
C ALA A 105 -8.61 -8.93 4.51
N THR A 106 -9.66 -9.26 3.78
CA THR A 106 -9.56 -10.19 2.63
C THR A 106 -8.94 -9.51 1.41
N ASP A 107 -8.62 -10.31 0.40
CA ASP A 107 -8.12 -9.79 -0.87
C ASP A 107 -9.19 -8.91 -1.55
N GLU A 108 -10.47 -9.27 -1.45
CA GLU A 108 -11.59 -8.47 -1.95
C GLU A 108 -11.77 -7.17 -1.15
N GLU A 109 -11.71 -7.22 0.19
CA GLU A 109 -11.88 -6.04 1.03
C GLU A 109 -10.86 -4.94 0.70
N ILE A 110 -9.62 -5.33 0.39
CA ILE A 110 -8.57 -4.39 -0.04
C ILE A 110 -8.92 -3.74 -1.38
N VAL A 111 -9.38 -4.53 -2.37
CA VAL A 111 -9.79 -3.99 -3.67
C VAL A 111 -10.98 -3.05 -3.52
N GLU A 112 -11.99 -3.45 -2.75
CA GLU A 112 -13.17 -2.63 -2.50
C GLU A 112 -12.80 -1.32 -1.79
N TRP A 113 -11.96 -1.39 -0.75
CA TRP A 113 -11.54 -0.20 -0.01
C TRP A 113 -10.82 0.81 -0.91
N LEU A 114 -9.98 0.35 -1.84
CA LEU A 114 -9.28 1.19 -2.81
C LEU A 114 -10.21 1.71 -3.92
N SER A 115 -11.29 0.99 -4.23
CA SER A 115 -12.27 1.33 -5.26
C SER A 115 -13.40 2.23 -4.80
N ARG A 116 -13.60 2.37 -3.48
CA ARG A 116 -14.47 3.41 -2.89
C ARG A 116 -14.01 4.77 -3.41
N LYS A 117 -14.93 5.72 -3.58
CA LYS A 117 -14.58 7.11 -3.91
C LYS A 117 -14.48 7.89 -2.61
#